data_AF-A0AAJ6EB51-F1
#
_entry.id   AF-A0AAJ6EB51-F1
#
_cell.length_a   1.000
_cell.length_b   1.000
_cell.length_c   1.000
_cell.angle_alpha   90.00
_cell.angle_beta   90.00
_cell.angle_gamma   90.00
#
_symmetry.space_group_name_H-M   'P 1'
#
loop_
_entity.id
_entity.type
_entity.pdbx_description
1 polymer ?
#
loop_
_entity_poly.entity_id
_entity_poly.type
_entity_poly.pdbx_seq_one_letter_code
_entity_poly.pdbx_strand_id
1 'polypeptide(L)'
;MPSSQPIRTERPWFAFLLLLGSGAASAAPLPPASLHVGTAHAPWLWSVQAARGQTNAASVSLEILPSQTVSVGGKVSFGVTARKPGYLILVDVDAEGRMSQIFPTPELLAQSGGGDINLVKPGVEFVVPTPAARQRGFEYVVAPPTGSAVMIAILSERRVQLLDLPDLPRKLQGQAEALSYLSAWTSELRVPDKSSGKLMSNNWSFDIKSYSIK
;
A
#
# COMPACT_ATOMS: atom_id res chain seq x y z
N MET A 1 -32.31 -15.12 -37.69
CA MET A 1 -33.72 -14.96 -37.23
C MET A 1 -34.00 -16.04 -36.20
N PRO A 2 -34.75 -15.79 -35.11
CA PRO A 2 -35.68 -14.68 -34.78
C PRO A 2 -34.98 -13.61 -33.90
N SER A 3 -35.22 -12.29 -33.94
CA SER A 3 -36.42 -11.43 -33.95
C SER A 3 -37.21 -11.44 -32.64
N SER A 4 -37.00 -10.41 -31.80
CA SER A 4 -38.03 -9.66 -31.03
C SER A 4 -37.37 -8.59 -30.11
N GLN A 5 -37.38 -7.34 -30.58
CA GLN A 5 -37.53 -6.10 -29.78
C GLN A 5 -39.00 -5.68 -29.94
N PRO A 6 -39.66 -4.91 -29.05
CA PRO A 6 -39.24 -3.57 -28.59
C PRO A 6 -39.60 -3.30 -27.10
N ILE A 7 -39.30 -2.16 -26.47
CA ILE A 7 -40.17 -0.97 -26.45
C ILE A 7 -39.39 0.20 -25.82
N ARG A 8 -39.51 1.32 -26.52
CA ARG A 8 -39.07 2.68 -26.28
C ARG A 8 -40.13 3.39 -25.42
N THR A 9 -39.73 4.14 -24.40
CA THR A 9 -40.59 5.21 -23.86
C THR A 9 -39.76 6.44 -23.50
N GLU A 10 -40.12 7.53 -24.15
CA GLU A 10 -39.57 8.87 -24.03
C GLU A 10 -40.36 9.69 -23.00
N ARG A 11 -39.64 10.57 -22.26
CA ARG A 11 -39.98 11.99 -21.94
C ARG A 11 -41.23 12.29 -21.06
N PRO A 12 -41.51 13.57 -20.68
CA PRO A 12 -40.65 14.57 -20.01
C PRO A 12 -41.44 15.40 -18.94
N TRP A 13 -40.78 16.46 -18.43
CA TRP A 13 -41.34 17.73 -17.91
C TRP A 13 -42.21 17.75 -16.66
N PHE A 14 -41.74 18.50 -15.65
CA PHE A 14 -42.47 19.69 -15.19
C PHE A 14 -41.47 20.77 -14.75
N ALA A 15 -41.55 21.92 -15.41
CA ALA A 15 -41.10 23.21 -14.89
C ALA A 15 -42.32 23.90 -14.26
N PHE A 16 -42.15 24.54 -13.10
CA PHE A 16 -42.99 25.70 -12.76
C PHE A 16 -42.20 26.70 -11.90
N LEU A 17 -42.43 27.96 -12.22
CA LEU A 17 -41.73 29.17 -11.82
C LEU A 17 -42.27 29.79 -10.52
N LEU A 18 -41.37 30.54 -9.85
CA LEU A 18 -41.52 31.86 -9.20
C LEU A 18 -42.71 32.13 -8.26
N LEU A 19 -42.41 32.71 -7.08
CA LEU A 19 -42.85 34.08 -6.73
C LEU A 19 -42.17 34.64 -5.47
N LEU A 20 -41.92 35.95 -5.55
CA LEU A 20 -41.33 36.84 -4.55
C LEU A 20 -42.22 37.08 -3.32
N GLY A 21 -41.60 37.52 -2.22
CA GLY A 21 -42.32 38.17 -1.12
C GLY A 21 -41.40 38.68 0.00
N SER A 22 -40.94 39.93 -0.14
CA SER A 22 -40.33 40.73 0.93
C SER A 22 -41.39 41.25 1.91
N GLY A 23 -41.06 41.35 3.21
CA GLY A 23 -41.86 42.11 4.18
C GLY A 23 -41.36 41.94 5.61
N ALA A 24 -40.98 43.05 6.26
CA ALA A 24 -40.25 43.13 7.52
C ALA A 24 -41.12 43.25 8.78
N ALA A 25 -40.52 42.85 9.91
CA ALA A 25 -40.64 43.36 11.29
C ALA A 25 -42.01 43.38 12.00
N SER A 26 -42.11 42.74 13.18
CA SER A 26 -41.94 43.40 14.49
C SER A 26 -42.45 42.54 15.67
N ALA A 27 -41.86 42.82 16.84
CA ALA A 27 -42.34 42.58 18.20
C ALA A 27 -42.17 41.18 18.83
N ALA A 28 -41.17 41.10 19.72
CA ALA A 28 -41.11 40.15 20.84
C ALA A 28 -42.05 40.57 21.99
N PRO A 29 -42.48 39.63 22.82
CA PRO A 29 -42.11 39.70 24.25
C PRO A 29 -41.59 38.37 24.83
N LEU A 30 -40.78 38.52 25.89
CA LEU A 30 -40.00 37.50 26.63
C LEU A 30 -40.84 36.42 27.33
N PRO A 31 -40.26 35.22 27.55
CA PRO A 31 -40.54 34.38 28.71
C PRO A 31 -39.36 34.36 29.72
N PRO A 32 -39.61 33.95 30.98
CA PRO A 32 -38.76 34.24 32.14
C PRO A 32 -37.58 33.28 32.30
N ALA A 33 -36.59 33.72 33.08
CA ALA A 33 -35.47 32.93 33.54
C ALA A 33 -35.91 31.74 34.42
N SER A 34 -35.37 30.55 34.14
CA SER A 34 -35.24 29.46 35.10
C SER A 34 -34.03 28.58 34.74
N LEU A 35 -32.97 28.85 35.53
CA LEU A 35 -31.87 28.02 36.01
C LEU A 35 -31.61 26.60 35.49
N HIS A 36 -30.29 26.36 35.34
CA HIS A 36 -29.51 25.13 35.53
C HIS A 36 -29.32 24.12 34.38
N VAL A 37 -28.08 24.16 33.86
CA VAL A 37 -27.14 23.06 33.64
C VAL A 37 -27.69 21.77 33.03
N GLY A 38 -27.44 21.62 31.73
CA GLY A 38 -27.32 20.33 31.05
C GLY A 38 -26.04 20.34 30.23
N THR A 39 -24.94 19.93 30.85
CA THR A 39 -23.69 19.59 30.17
C THR A 39 -23.90 18.43 29.19
N ALA A 40 -23.28 18.58 28.01
CA ALA A 40 -22.79 17.53 27.12
C ALA A 40 -23.83 16.66 26.42
N HIS A 41 -23.76 16.62 25.09
CA HIS A 41 -23.20 15.49 24.33
C HIS A 41 -23.33 15.84 22.84
N ALA A 42 -22.35 16.56 22.29
CA ALA A 42 -22.12 16.47 20.85
C ALA A 42 -21.59 15.05 20.60
N PRO A 43 -22.21 14.22 19.74
CA PRO A 43 -21.61 12.98 19.33
C PRO A 43 -20.45 13.36 18.40
N TRP A 44 -19.28 13.57 19.00
CA TRP A 44 -17.97 13.26 18.46
C TRP A 44 -18.13 12.13 17.45
N LEU A 45 -18.21 12.50 16.19
CA LEU A 45 -17.93 11.61 15.09
C LEU A 45 -16.47 11.23 15.31
N TRP A 46 -16.25 10.10 15.98
CA TRP A 46 -15.01 9.38 15.85
C TRP A 46 -14.93 9.01 14.37
N SER A 47 -14.30 9.88 13.58
CA SER A 47 -13.54 9.40 12.45
C SER A 47 -12.70 8.26 13.03
N VAL A 48 -13.03 7.02 12.67
CA VAL A 48 -12.16 5.87 12.92
C VAL A 48 -10.91 6.16 12.10
N GLN A 49 -10.02 6.95 12.70
CA GLN A 49 -8.73 7.24 12.15
C GLN A 49 -7.97 5.94 12.40
N ALA A 50 -7.89 5.08 11.38
CA ALA A 50 -6.94 3.99 11.35
C ALA A 50 -5.62 4.51 11.91
N ALA A 51 -5.06 3.82 12.91
CA ALA A 51 -3.91 4.29 13.65
C ALA A 51 -2.84 4.82 12.68
N ARG A 52 -2.66 6.14 12.64
CA ARG A 52 -1.51 6.77 11.97
C ARG A 52 -0.30 6.51 12.84
N GLY A 53 0.20 5.29 12.80
CA GLY A 53 1.34 4.81 13.54
C GLY A 53 2.26 4.07 12.59
N GLN A 54 3.14 4.83 11.92
CA GLN A 54 4.40 4.33 11.38
C GLN A 54 4.32 3.30 10.25
N THR A 55 4.04 3.73 9.02
CA THR A 55 4.18 2.85 7.84
C THR A 55 5.04 3.42 6.71
N ASN A 56 5.76 4.52 6.96
CA ASN A 56 6.88 4.93 6.10
C ASN A 56 7.85 5.91 6.77
N ALA A 57 8.33 5.60 7.98
CA ALA A 57 9.23 6.49 8.74
C ALA A 57 10.61 6.71 8.08
N ALA A 58 11.01 5.83 7.16
CA ALA A 58 12.21 5.97 6.35
C ALA A 58 11.96 6.69 5.01
N SER A 59 10.72 7.09 4.70
CA SER A 59 10.34 7.66 3.41
C SER A 59 10.84 6.83 2.22
N VAL A 60 10.62 5.52 2.29
CA VAL A 60 10.79 4.57 1.21
C VAL A 60 9.92 4.99 0.04
N SER A 61 10.47 4.95 -1.18
CA SER A 61 9.73 5.14 -2.43
C SER A 61 10.16 4.05 -3.40
N LEU A 62 9.18 3.43 -4.05
CA LEU A 62 9.34 2.37 -5.03
C LEU A 62 8.90 2.88 -6.41
N GLU A 63 9.63 2.50 -7.45
CA GLU A 63 9.28 2.74 -8.84
C GLU A 63 9.42 1.44 -9.64
N ILE A 64 8.49 1.21 -10.57
CA ILE A 64 8.50 0.07 -11.47
C ILE A 64 8.88 0.56 -12.87
N LEU A 65 9.95 0.00 -13.42
CA LEU A 65 10.54 0.41 -14.69
C LEU A 65 10.46 -0.73 -15.73
N PRO A 66 10.11 -0.44 -17.00
CA PRO A 66 9.92 0.91 -17.57
C PRO A 66 8.51 1.48 -17.39
N SER A 67 7.53 0.66 -17.00
CA SER A 67 6.15 1.09 -16.82
C SER A 67 5.39 0.16 -15.86
N GLN A 68 4.20 0.57 -15.44
CA GLN A 68 3.29 -0.21 -14.60
C GLN A 68 2.44 -1.21 -15.40
N THR A 69 2.60 -1.29 -16.72
CA THR A 69 1.92 -2.29 -17.56
C THR A 69 2.96 -3.07 -18.32
N VAL A 70 3.11 -4.34 -17.96
CA VAL A 70 4.19 -5.21 -18.42
C VAL A 70 3.61 -6.45 -19.07
N SER A 71 4.29 -6.95 -20.09
CA SER A 71 3.89 -8.20 -20.75
C SER A 71 4.52 -9.40 -20.05
N VAL A 72 3.85 -10.55 -20.08
CA VAL A 72 4.47 -11.83 -19.72
C VAL A 72 5.77 -12.03 -20.51
N GLY A 73 6.83 -12.48 -19.83
CA GLY A 73 8.18 -12.63 -20.39
C GLY A 73 8.98 -11.32 -20.46
N GLY A 74 8.36 -10.18 -20.14
CA GLY A 74 9.03 -8.89 -20.07
C GLY A 74 10.01 -8.81 -18.89
N LYS A 75 11.12 -8.09 -19.08
CA LYS A 75 12.08 -7.79 -18.02
C LYS A 75 11.72 -6.47 -17.35
N VAL A 76 11.70 -6.46 -16.03
CA VAL A 76 11.33 -5.30 -15.22
C VAL A 76 12.47 -4.97 -14.26
N SER A 77 12.60 -3.70 -13.90
CA SER A 77 13.47 -3.27 -12.82
C SER A 77 12.69 -2.43 -11.82
N PHE A 78 13.20 -2.37 -10.60
CA PHE A 78 12.58 -1.68 -9.49
C PHE A 78 13.57 -0.68 -8.92
N GLY A 79 13.23 0.61 -8.96
CA GLY A 79 13.99 1.67 -8.32
C GLY A 79 13.48 1.86 -6.90
N VAL A 80 14.37 1.86 -5.90
CA VAL A 80 13.99 2.11 -4.51
C VAL A 80 14.86 3.21 -3.92
N THR A 81 14.24 4.22 -3.32
CA THR A 81 14.94 5.24 -2.53
C THR A 81 14.44 5.25 -1.10
N ALA A 82 15.30 5.67 -0.15
CA ALA A 82 14.93 5.86 1.25
C ALA A 82 15.74 7.01 1.87
N ARG A 83 15.20 7.65 2.90
CA ARG A 83 15.89 8.70 3.70
C ARG A 83 16.70 8.14 4.86
N LYS A 84 16.49 6.87 5.23
CA LYS A 84 17.23 6.16 6.29
C LYS A 84 17.90 4.93 5.72
N PRO A 85 19.04 4.50 6.27
CA PRO A 85 19.65 3.25 5.87
C PRO A 85 18.75 2.08 6.30
N GLY A 86 18.80 0.98 5.56
CA GLY A 86 18.06 -0.22 5.92
C GLY A 86 18.23 -1.35 4.92
N TYR A 87 17.69 -2.50 5.26
CA TYR A 87 17.76 -3.72 4.47
C TYR A 87 16.46 -3.87 3.69
N LEU A 88 16.55 -3.80 2.37
CA LEU A 88 15.42 -3.86 1.45
C LEU A 88 14.98 -5.31 1.24
N ILE A 89 13.68 -5.53 1.32
CA ILE A 89 13.01 -6.73 0.81
C ILE A 89 11.99 -6.26 -0.22
N LEU A 90 11.98 -6.87 -1.40
CA LEU A 90 10.94 -6.69 -2.40
C LEU A 90 10.05 -7.94 -2.43
N VAL A 91 8.74 -7.71 -2.31
CA VAL A 91 7.72 -8.75 -2.32
C VAL A 91 6.75 -8.46 -3.45
N ASP A 92 6.52 -9.46 -4.30
CA ASP A 92 5.45 -9.46 -5.28
C ASP A 92 4.21 -10.14 -4.70
N VAL A 93 3.04 -9.57 -5.01
CA VAL A 93 1.74 -10.17 -4.78
C VAL A 93 1.07 -10.32 -6.15
N ASP A 94 0.95 -11.55 -6.62
CA ASP A 94 0.38 -11.86 -7.94
C ASP A 94 -1.15 -11.67 -7.98
N ALA A 95 -1.74 -11.85 -9.16
CA ALA A 95 -3.19 -11.66 -9.35
C ALA A 95 -4.07 -12.67 -8.59
N GLU A 96 -3.51 -13.80 -8.15
CA GLU A 96 -4.18 -14.74 -7.25
C GLU A 96 -3.96 -14.40 -5.76
N GLY A 97 -3.15 -13.40 -5.46
CA GLY A 97 -2.79 -13.01 -4.11
C GLY A 97 -1.67 -13.86 -3.51
N ARG A 98 -0.87 -14.55 -4.31
CA ARG A 98 0.29 -15.27 -3.77
C ARG A 98 1.42 -14.29 -3.55
N MET A 99 2.01 -14.33 -2.35
CA MET A 99 3.18 -13.53 -2.04
C MET A 99 4.45 -14.28 -2.42
N SER A 100 5.41 -13.58 -3.01
CA SER A 100 6.75 -14.11 -3.24
C SER A 100 7.81 -13.04 -3.01
N GLN A 101 8.87 -13.40 -2.30
CA GLN A 101 10.01 -12.51 -2.13
C GLN A 101 10.84 -12.53 -3.41
N ILE A 102 10.85 -11.43 -4.15
CA ILE A 102 11.58 -11.32 -5.40
C ILE A 102 13.02 -10.84 -5.19
N PHE A 103 13.29 -10.14 -4.07
CA PHE A 103 14.64 -9.70 -3.73
C PHE A 103 14.83 -9.52 -2.22
N PRO A 104 15.99 -9.95 -1.68
CA PRO A 104 16.94 -10.85 -2.31
C PRO A 104 16.34 -12.27 -2.43
N THR A 105 16.81 -13.10 -3.37
CA THR A 105 16.40 -14.51 -3.42
C THR A 105 17.39 -15.39 -2.65
N PRO A 106 17.00 -16.59 -2.20
CA PRO A 106 17.91 -17.54 -1.55
C PRO A 106 19.17 -17.84 -2.37
N GLU A 107 19.02 -17.96 -3.70
CA GLU A 107 20.13 -18.24 -4.63
C GLU A 107 21.12 -17.07 -4.66
N LEU A 108 20.61 -15.84 -4.70
CA LEU A 108 21.45 -14.65 -4.70
C LEU A 108 22.21 -14.49 -3.37
N LEU A 109 21.57 -14.85 -2.26
CA LEU A 109 22.21 -14.86 -0.93
C LEU A 109 23.30 -15.91 -0.81
N ALA A 110 23.07 -17.12 -1.32
CA ALA A 110 24.08 -18.18 -1.33
C ALA A 110 25.34 -17.74 -2.10
N GLN A 111 25.16 -16.98 -3.18
CA GLN A 111 26.25 -16.47 -4.00
C GLN A 111 26.92 -15.19 -3.45
N SER A 112 26.36 -14.56 -2.42
CA SER A 112 26.87 -13.29 -1.87
C SER A 112 27.91 -13.46 -0.77
N GLY A 113 28.17 -14.68 -0.32
CA GLY A 113 29.14 -14.94 0.76
C GLY A 113 28.75 -14.27 2.09
N GLY A 114 27.46 -14.06 2.34
CA GLY A 114 26.94 -13.42 3.55
C GLY A 114 26.95 -11.88 3.53
N GLY A 115 27.32 -11.27 2.40
CA GLY A 115 27.30 -9.82 2.24
C GLY A 115 25.90 -9.21 2.36
N ASP A 116 25.85 -7.94 2.78
CA ASP A 116 24.62 -7.16 2.92
C ASP A 116 24.14 -6.62 1.55
N ILE A 117 23.78 -7.54 0.66
CA ILE A 117 23.46 -7.24 -0.75
C ILE A 117 22.21 -6.40 -0.95
N ASN A 118 21.37 -6.30 0.08
CA ASN A 118 20.12 -5.54 0.09
C ASN A 118 20.19 -4.29 0.97
N LEU A 119 21.40 -3.86 1.38
CA LEU A 119 21.56 -2.64 2.18
C LEU A 119 21.37 -1.39 1.30
N VAL A 120 20.30 -0.66 1.58
CA VAL A 120 20.00 0.65 0.98
C VAL A 120 20.71 1.75 1.75
N LYS A 121 21.33 2.66 1.01
CA LYS A 121 21.96 3.87 1.55
C LYS A 121 20.99 5.06 1.43
N PRO A 122 20.96 5.98 2.41
CA PRO A 122 20.10 7.17 2.33
C PRO A 122 20.33 7.99 1.06
N GLY A 123 19.24 8.37 0.40
CA GLY A 123 19.25 9.28 -0.76
C GLY A 123 19.84 8.70 -2.04
N VAL A 124 20.29 7.44 -2.05
CA VAL A 124 20.81 6.75 -3.23
C VAL A 124 19.74 5.82 -3.76
N GLU A 125 19.48 5.89 -5.07
CA GLU A 125 18.58 4.95 -5.72
C GLU A 125 19.22 3.55 -5.74
N PHE A 126 18.52 2.60 -5.15
CA PHE A 126 18.84 1.20 -5.14
C PHE A 126 18.01 0.50 -6.22
N VAL A 127 18.65 0.08 -7.31
CA VAL A 127 17.97 -0.56 -8.44
C VAL A 127 18.07 -2.08 -8.33
N VAL A 128 16.93 -2.76 -8.43
CA VAL A 128 16.83 -4.23 -8.50
C VAL A 128 16.35 -4.63 -9.89
N PRO A 129 16.96 -5.61 -10.57
CA PRO A 129 18.22 -6.29 -10.22
C PRO A 129 19.41 -5.33 -10.12
N THR A 130 20.26 -5.51 -9.11
CA THR A 130 21.51 -4.73 -8.99
C THR A 130 22.49 -5.14 -10.09
N PRO A 131 23.44 -4.27 -10.50
CA PRO A 131 24.45 -4.64 -11.50
C PRO A 131 25.20 -5.94 -11.16
N ALA A 132 25.55 -6.11 -9.88
CA ALA A 132 26.21 -7.33 -9.40
C ALA A 132 25.28 -8.56 -9.43
N ALA A 133 23.98 -8.39 -9.22
CA ALA A 133 23.02 -9.48 -9.34
C ALA A 133 22.82 -9.88 -10.82
N ARG A 134 22.73 -8.91 -11.74
CA ARG A 134 22.65 -9.17 -13.19
C ARG A 134 23.85 -9.92 -13.73
N GLN A 135 25.06 -9.57 -13.27
CA GLN A 135 26.29 -10.29 -13.62
C GLN A 135 26.28 -11.77 -13.18
N ARG A 136 25.45 -12.10 -12.18
CA ARG A 136 25.22 -13.47 -11.71
C ARG A 136 23.99 -14.13 -12.35
N GLY A 137 23.38 -13.49 -13.35
CA GLY A 137 22.21 -13.99 -14.06
C GLY A 137 20.87 -13.73 -13.39
N PHE A 138 20.81 -12.92 -12.32
CA PHE A 138 19.54 -12.55 -11.71
C PHE A 138 18.83 -11.46 -12.52
N GLU A 139 17.67 -11.82 -13.06
CA GLU A 139 16.75 -10.92 -13.74
C GLU A 139 15.34 -11.15 -13.22
N TYR A 140 14.52 -10.09 -13.15
CA TYR A 140 13.11 -10.26 -12.91
C TYR A 140 12.38 -10.34 -14.25
N VAL A 141 11.82 -11.51 -14.52
CA VAL A 141 11.00 -11.79 -15.70
C VAL A 141 9.56 -11.97 -15.25
N VAL A 142 8.67 -11.19 -15.85
CA VAL A 142 7.23 -11.24 -15.53
C VAL A 142 6.67 -12.60 -15.92
N ALA A 143 6.03 -13.26 -14.97
CA ALA A 143 5.39 -14.56 -15.17
C ALA A 143 3.86 -14.44 -15.05
N PRO A 144 3.10 -15.39 -15.60
CA PRO A 144 1.67 -15.52 -15.30
C PRO A 144 1.43 -15.65 -13.77
N PRO A 145 0.24 -15.29 -13.28
CA PRO A 145 -0.99 -14.94 -14.02
C PRO A 145 -0.99 -13.54 -14.65
N THR A 146 -1.79 -13.35 -15.69
CA THR A 146 -2.15 -12.02 -16.17
C THR A 146 -3.18 -11.39 -15.24
N GLY A 147 -3.08 -10.09 -14.98
CA GLY A 147 -4.00 -9.38 -14.10
C GLY A 147 -3.33 -8.26 -13.32
N SER A 148 -4.01 -7.78 -12.29
CA SER A 148 -3.48 -6.79 -11.37
C SER A 148 -2.57 -7.45 -10.34
N ALA A 149 -1.37 -6.92 -10.18
CA ALA A 149 -0.40 -7.37 -9.20
C ALA A 149 0.12 -6.17 -8.39
N VAL A 150 0.80 -6.45 -7.29
CA VAL A 150 1.30 -5.43 -6.37
C VAL A 150 2.75 -5.73 -6.01
N MET A 151 3.63 -4.75 -6.25
CA MET A 151 5.01 -4.78 -5.78
C MET A 151 5.14 -3.98 -4.49
N ILE A 152 5.84 -4.55 -3.52
CA ILE A 152 5.95 -4.00 -2.17
C ILE A 152 7.42 -3.90 -1.79
N ALA A 153 7.87 -2.68 -1.49
CA ALA A 153 9.16 -2.43 -0.90
C ALA A 153 9.04 -2.37 0.61
N ILE A 154 9.76 -3.25 1.30
CA ILE A 154 9.83 -3.32 2.76
C ILE A 154 11.26 -2.95 3.16
N LEU A 155 11.42 -1.90 3.95
CA LEU A 155 12.71 -1.52 4.51
C LEU A 155 12.76 -1.86 6.00
N SER A 156 13.75 -2.67 6.35
CA SER A 156 14.05 -3.07 7.72
C SER A 156 15.23 -2.26 8.28
N GLU A 157 15.11 -1.70 9.48
CA GLU A 157 16.25 -1.05 10.14
C GLU A 157 17.33 -2.07 10.55
N ARG A 158 16.91 -3.26 10.99
CA ARG A 158 17.81 -4.37 11.35
C ARG A 158 18.09 -5.28 10.15
N ARG A 159 19.18 -6.05 10.24
CA ARG A 159 19.55 -6.97 9.15
C ARG A 159 18.50 -8.06 8.98
N VAL A 160 17.78 -7.99 7.87
CA VAL A 160 16.83 -9.00 7.41
C VAL A 160 17.14 -9.28 5.94
N GLN A 161 17.23 -10.57 5.60
CA GLN A 161 17.56 -11.02 4.23
C GLN A 161 16.41 -11.86 3.65
N LEU A 162 15.74 -12.66 4.47
CA LEU A 162 14.60 -13.47 4.07
C LEU A 162 13.45 -13.23 5.04
N LEU A 163 12.26 -13.23 4.49
CA LEU A 163 11.00 -13.17 5.21
C LEU A 163 10.24 -14.46 4.99
N ASP A 164 9.70 -15.03 6.06
CA ASP A 164 8.75 -16.13 5.98
C ASP A 164 7.37 -15.54 5.68
N LEU A 165 7.07 -15.39 4.38
CA LEU A 165 5.90 -14.66 3.93
C LEU A 165 4.62 -15.45 4.26
N PRO A 166 3.60 -14.78 4.81
CA PRO A 166 2.33 -15.42 5.09
C PRO A 166 1.57 -15.71 3.81
N ASP A 167 0.73 -16.74 3.83
CA ASP A 167 -0.31 -16.91 2.82
C ASP A 167 -1.36 -15.83 2.99
N LEU A 168 -1.69 -15.11 1.91
CA LEU A 168 -2.79 -14.16 1.97
C LEU A 168 -4.12 -14.91 2.14
N PRO A 169 -5.02 -14.46 3.04
CA PRO A 169 -6.40 -14.90 2.99
C PRO A 169 -6.94 -14.55 1.60
N ARG A 170 -7.40 -15.58 0.88
CA ARG A 170 -7.84 -15.50 -0.52
C ARG A 170 -8.74 -14.26 -0.72
N LYS A 171 -8.25 -13.32 -1.54
CA LYS A 171 -8.86 -12.03 -1.95
C LYS A 171 -8.55 -10.82 -1.05
N LEU A 172 -7.30 -10.38 -1.02
CA LEU A 172 -7.07 -8.94 -0.82
C LEU A 172 -7.51 -8.22 -2.10
N GLN A 173 -8.48 -7.31 -1.99
CA GLN A 173 -9.08 -6.64 -3.14
C GLN A 173 -8.44 -5.26 -3.42
N GLY A 174 -7.39 -4.88 -2.69
CA GLY A 174 -6.69 -3.64 -2.96
C GLY A 174 -5.39 -3.38 -2.19
N GLN A 175 -4.67 -2.36 -2.65
CA GLN A 175 -3.39 -1.89 -2.11
C GLN A 175 -3.44 -1.57 -0.61
N ALA A 176 -4.52 -0.94 -0.14
CA ALA A 176 -4.66 -0.54 1.26
C ALA A 176 -4.78 -1.74 2.20
N GLU A 177 -5.47 -2.80 1.76
CA GLU A 177 -5.65 -4.02 2.54
C GLU A 177 -4.35 -4.81 2.60
N ALA A 178 -3.62 -4.90 1.48
CA ALA A 178 -2.28 -5.50 1.42
C ALA A 178 -1.28 -4.77 2.33
N LEU A 179 -1.29 -3.44 2.29
CA LEU A 179 -0.45 -2.64 3.18
C LEU A 179 -0.80 -2.89 4.64
N SER A 180 -2.09 -2.84 4.99
CA SER A 180 -2.55 -3.03 6.37
C SER A 180 -2.16 -4.41 6.91
N TYR A 181 -2.41 -5.46 6.11
CA TYR A 181 -2.07 -6.82 6.47
C TYR A 181 -0.56 -7.01 6.66
N LEU A 182 0.26 -6.55 5.71
CA LEU A 182 1.71 -6.66 5.83
C LEU A 182 2.29 -5.81 6.95
N SER A 183 1.74 -4.62 7.19
CA SER A 183 2.16 -3.77 8.30
C SER A 183 1.86 -4.43 9.64
N ALA A 184 0.70 -5.08 9.77
CA ALA A 184 0.36 -5.86 10.96
C ALA A 184 1.32 -7.04 11.13
N TRP A 185 1.47 -7.87 10.10
CA TRP A 185 2.33 -9.06 10.13
C TRP A 185 3.81 -8.72 10.42
N THR A 186 4.38 -7.73 9.74
CA THR A 186 5.76 -7.30 9.99
C THR A 186 5.97 -6.73 11.40
N SER A 187 4.95 -6.08 11.99
CA SER A 187 5.05 -5.53 13.35
C SER A 187 5.24 -6.60 14.43
N GLU A 188 4.81 -7.83 14.14
CA GLU A 188 4.96 -8.99 15.02
C GLU A 188 6.36 -9.62 14.91
N LEU A 189 7.02 -9.42 13.78
CA LEU A 189 8.35 -9.95 13.55
C LEU A 189 9.36 -9.38 14.56
N ARG A 190 10.20 -10.29 15.06
CA ARG A 190 11.34 -9.93 15.88
C ARG A 190 12.61 -10.33 15.16
N VAL A 191 13.54 -9.40 15.09
CA VAL A 191 14.81 -9.60 14.40
C VAL A 191 15.90 -9.85 15.44
N PRO A 192 16.70 -10.91 15.32
CA PRO A 192 17.79 -11.16 16.24
C PRO A 192 18.81 -10.02 16.18
N ASP A 193 19.21 -9.53 17.34
CA ASP A 193 20.30 -8.60 17.46
C ASP A 193 21.65 -9.27 17.14
N LYS A 194 22.49 -8.64 16.31
CA LYS A 194 23.76 -9.24 15.87
C LYS A 194 24.72 -9.54 17.03
N SER A 195 24.66 -8.78 18.12
CA SER A 195 25.61 -8.91 19.24
C SER A 195 25.14 -9.88 20.32
N SER A 196 23.84 -9.87 20.62
CA SER A 196 23.27 -10.62 21.75
C SER A 196 22.43 -11.82 21.33
N GLY A 197 22.06 -11.94 20.05
CA GLY A 197 21.11 -12.94 19.56
C GLY A 197 19.68 -12.75 20.07
N LYS A 198 19.44 -11.76 20.94
CA LYS A 198 18.11 -11.48 21.49
C LYS A 198 17.17 -11.00 20.39
N LEU A 199 15.97 -11.55 20.39
CA LEU A 199 14.90 -11.12 19.50
C LEU A 199 14.41 -9.72 19.89
N MET A 200 14.55 -8.75 18.98
CA MET A 200 14.19 -7.35 19.21
C MET A 200 13.12 -6.89 18.22
N SER A 201 12.36 -5.86 18.61
CA SER A 201 11.50 -5.15 17.65
C SER A 201 12.34 -4.48 16.56
N ASN A 202 11.69 -4.26 15.43
CA ASN A 202 12.30 -3.65 14.26
C ASN A 202 11.38 -2.56 13.72
N ASN A 203 11.97 -1.45 13.27
CA ASN A 203 11.21 -0.42 12.58
C ASN A 203 11.14 -0.79 11.10
N TRP A 204 9.91 -0.87 10.61
CA TRP A 204 9.62 -1.18 9.22
C TRP A 204 9.12 0.07 8.50
N SER A 205 9.39 0.17 7.20
CA SER A 205 8.85 1.22 6.33
C SER A 205 8.50 0.65 4.98
N PHE A 206 7.44 1.16 4.37
CA PHE A 206 6.84 0.54 3.20
C PHE A 206 6.60 1.57 2.09
N ASP A 207 6.75 1.14 0.84
CA ASP A 207 6.03 1.72 -0.28
C ASP A 207 5.47 0.60 -1.16
N ILE A 208 4.35 0.88 -1.81
CA ILE A 208 3.61 -0.10 -2.60
C ILE A 208 3.26 0.50 -3.95
N LYS A 209 3.45 -0.29 -5.00
CA LYS A 209 3.05 0.06 -6.37
C LYS A 209 2.26 -1.07 -7.00
N SER A 210 1.06 -0.75 -7.46
CA SER A 210 0.29 -1.65 -8.32
C SER A 210 0.86 -1.65 -9.73
N TYR A 211 0.78 -2.79 -10.38
CA TYR A 211 1.10 -2.95 -11.80
C TYR A 211 0.16 -3.97 -12.45
N SER A 212 0.18 -4.06 -13.77
CA SER A 212 -0.67 -4.97 -14.53
C SER A 212 0.16 -5.83 -15.47
N ILE A 213 -0.10 -7.13 -15.44
CA ILE A 213 0.50 -8.13 -16.31
C ILE A 213 -0.47 -8.43 -17.45
N LYS A 214 0.00 -8.31 -18.69
CA LYS A 214 -0.76 -8.56 -19.93
C LYS A 214 -0.16 -9.67 -20.77
#